data_AF-A0A660T2T9-F1
#
_entry.id   AF-A0A660T2T9-F1
#
_cell.length_a   1.000
_cell.length_b   1.000
_cell.length_c   1.000
_cell.angle_alpha   90.00
_cell.angle_beta   90.00
_cell.angle_gamma   90.00
#
_symmetry.space_group_name_H-M   'P 1'
#
loop_
_entity.id
_entity.type
_entity.pdbx_description
1 polymer ?
#
loop_
_entity_poly.entity_id
_entity_poly.type
_entity_poly.pdbx_seq_one_letter_code
_entity_poly.pdbx_strand_id
1 'polypeptide(L)'
;DKESENLSDQEIKSKENEIAQKEQILENEKEEVKQEEVVQKERLDAVQQEREQVAKDENTLIDQQAKADLTANTSMVPFLIINNNNSDYMGRIALINTKTGKIEKSSSINTVRGRRYYFLDRNLLIVSGIDKAPQSVRLMFLNSETLEVISQGNYDVFSDSDILINGKDIYAVVRENDTWYVGRFNTNLKLQSRSDNEVLSYTPLQLNNGILYAQLTSGKVVPMNPDTLKGIGN
;
A
#
# COMPACT_ATOMS: atom_id res chain seq x y z
N ASP A 1 4.86 75.56 32.88
CA ASP A 1 4.69 74.10 33.04
C ASP A 1 3.30 73.73 33.55
N LYS A 2 2.25 73.98 32.76
CA LYS A 2 0.88 73.47 32.99
C LYS A 2 0.20 72.99 31.69
N GLU A 3 0.81 73.27 30.55
CA GLU A 3 0.34 72.84 29.23
C GLU A 3 0.83 71.42 28.88
N SER A 4 1.96 70.98 29.45
CA SER A 4 2.51 69.63 29.22
C SER A 4 1.81 68.52 30.02
N GLU A 5 1.16 68.82 31.15
CA GLU A 5 0.43 67.84 31.95
C GLU A 5 -0.96 67.53 31.37
N ASN A 6 -1.63 68.51 30.75
CA ASN A 6 -3.00 68.33 30.23
C ASN A 6 -3.04 67.55 28.89
N LEU A 7 -1.97 67.65 28.08
CA LEU A 7 -1.80 66.85 26.86
C LEU A 7 -1.56 65.35 27.18
N SER A 8 -0.84 65.07 28.27
CA SER A 8 -0.56 63.70 28.73
C SER A 8 -1.83 62.96 29.17
N ASP A 9 -2.74 63.62 29.89
CA ASP A 9 -3.96 62.98 30.41
C ASP A 9 -5.02 62.70 29.33
N GLN A 10 -5.09 63.52 28.28
CA GLN A 10 -5.97 63.24 27.13
C GLN A 10 -5.46 62.10 26.26
N GLU A 11 -4.14 61.99 26.07
CA GLU A 11 -3.52 60.89 25.32
C GLU A 11 -3.64 59.54 26.04
N ILE A 12 -3.53 59.54 27.38
CA ILE A 12 -3.73 58.33 28.19
C ILE A 12 -5.19 57.85 28.11
N LYS A 13 -6.18 58.74 28.28
CA LYS A 13 -7.60 58.40 28.13
C LYS A 13 -7.96 57.90 26.73
N SER A 14 -7.36 58.47 25.69
CA SER A 14 -7.57 58.01 24.32
C SER A 14 -7.02 56.60 24.10
N LYS A 15 -5.84 56.30 24.65
CA LYS A 15 -5.23 54.95 24.57
C LYS A 15 -5.98 53.92 25.41
N GLU A 16 -6.48 54.29 26.59
CA GLU A 16 -7.31 53.39 27.42
C GLU A 16 -8.62 53.02 26.70
N ASN A 17 -9.27 53.98 26.03
CA ASN A 17 -10.47 53.71 25.24
C ASN A 17 -10.17 52.84 24.00
N GLU A 18 -9.04 53.05 23.31
CA GLU A 18 -8.64 52.17 22.20
C GLU A 18 -8.31 50.75 22.65
N ILE A 19 -7.68 50.58 23.82
CA ILE A 19 -7.37 49.27 24.38
C ILE A 19 -8.67 48.56 24.79
N ALA A 20 -9.60 49.26 25.46
CA ALA A 20 -10.89 48.70 25.83
C ALA A 20 -11.72 48.26 24.60
N GLN A 21 -11.68 49.04 23.51
CA GLN A 21 -12.33 48.67 22.25
C GLN A 21 -11.67 47.46 21.58
N LYS A 22 -10.34 47.38 21.59
CA LYS A 22 -9.60 46.22 21.06
C LYS A 22 -9.83 44.95 21.88
N GLU A 23 -9.91 45.06 23.21
CA GLU A 23 -10.22 43.93 24.08
C GLU A 23 -11.64 43.41 23.82
N GLN A 24 -12.61 44.29 23.59
CA GLN A 24 -13.98 43.88 23.30
C GLN A 24 -14.14 43.25 21.91
N ILE A 25 -13.40 43.74 20.90
CA ILE A 25 -13.36 43.12 19.57
C ILE A 25 -12.72 41.72 19.67
N LEU A 26 -11.61 41.60 20.41
CA LEU A 26 -10.91 40.33 20.56
C LEU A 26 -11.73 39.28 21.34
N GLU A 27 -12.52 39.71 22.33
CA GLU A 27 -13.41 38.80 23.05
C GLU A 27 -14.56 38.31 22.16
N ASN A 28 -15.15 39.20 21.36
CA ASN A 28 -16.18 38.83 20.38
C ASN A 28 -15.64 37.87 19.30
N GLU A 29 -14.45 38.13 18.76
CA GLU A 29 -13.79 37.24 17.79
C GLU A 29 -13.49 35.85 18.40
N LYS A 30 -13.10 35.78 19.68
CA LYS A 30 -12.89 34.50 20.39
C LYS A 30 -14.19 33.73 20.60
N GLU A 31 -15.30 34.41 20.87
CA GLU A 31 -16.60 33.76 20.99
C GLU A 31 -17.09 33.23 19.64
N GLU A 32 -16.91 33.99 18.55
CA GLU A 32 -17.30 33.58 17.20
C GLU A 32 -16.49 32.36 16.71
N VAL A 33 -15.17 32.35 16.93
CA VAL A 33 -14.30 31.19 16.61
C VAL A 33 -14.72 29.95 17.41
N LYS A 34 -15.06 30.10 18.70
CA LYS A 34 -15.53 28.96 19.51
C LYS A 34 -16.86 28.41 18.99
N GLN A 35 -17.77 29.27 18.56
CA GLN A 35 -19.05 28.84 17.98
C GLN A 35 -18.85 28.13 16.64
N GLU A 36 -17.96 28.64 15.77
CA GLU A 36 -17.62 27.98 14.51
C GLU A 36 -16.95 26.62 14.72
N GLU A 37 -16.04 26.48 15.69
CA GLU A 37 -15.40 25.20 16.01
C GLU A 37 -16.41 24.15 16.50
N VAL A 38 -17.40 24.55 17.31
CA VAL A 38 -18.47 23.65 17.77
C VAL A 38 -19.34 23.20 16.60
N VAL A 39 -19.76 24.12 15.72
CA VAL A 39 -20.59 23.80 14.54
C VAL A 39 -19.83 22.91 13.55
N GLN A 40 -18.53 23.12 13.36
CA GLN A 40 -17.72 22.25 12.51
C GLN A 40 -17.57 20.85 13.11
N LYS A 41 -17.37 20.75 14.42
CA LYS A 41 -17.29 19.47 15.11
C LYS A 41 -18.61 18.69 15.04
N GLU A 42 -19.74 19.35 15.27
CA GLU A 42 -21.07 18.74 15.14
C GLU A 42 -21.36 18.28 13.70
N ARG A 43 -20.95 19.05 12.68
CA ARG A 43 -21.06 18.64 11.28
C ARG A 43 -20.19 17.43 10.95
N LEU A 44 -18.96 17.38 11.45
CA LEU A 44 -18.06 16.24 11.25
C LEU A 44 -18.60 14.97 11.92
N ASP A 45 -19.12 15.10 13.14
CA ASP A 45 -19.73 13.99 13.88
C ASP A 45 -21.02 13.50 13.18
N ALA A 46 -21.85 14.40 12.65
CA ALA A 46 -23.04 14.04 11.89
C ALA A 46 -22.72 13.31 10.58
N VAL A 47 -21.71 13.78 9.82
CA VAL A 47 -21.25 13.13 8.59
C VAL A 47 -20.64 11.75 8.88
N GLN A 48 -19.92 11.61 10.00
CA GLN A 48 -19.36 10.31 10.40
C GLN A 48 -20.46 9.33 10.83
N GLN A 49 -21.47 9.79 11.56
CA GLN A 49 -22.63 8.97 11.93
C GLN A 49 -23.47 8.56 10.72
N GLU A 50 -23.66 9.45 9.76
CA GLU A 50 -24.36 9.15 8.50
C GLU A 50 -23.58 8.11 7.67
N ARG A 51 -22.24 8.23 7.58
CA ARG A 51 -21.39 7.21 6.94
C ARG A 51 -21.48 5.85 7.65
N GLU A 52 -21.56 5.84 8.97
CA GLU A 52 -21.71 4.60 9.75
C GLU A 52 -23.12 3.98 9.64
N GLN A 53 -24.16 4.80 9.47
CA GLN A 53 -25.54 4.32 9.25
C GLN A 53 -25.71 3.77 7.84
N VAL A 54 -25.23 4.46 6.80
CA VAL A 54 -25.24 3.95 5.42
C VAL A 54 -24.48 2.61 5.34
N ALA A 55 -23.36 2.47 6.05
CA ALA A 55 -22.62 1.21 6.12
C ALA A 55 -23.40 0.08 6.85
N LYS A 56 -24.28 0.39 7.79
CA LYS A 56 -25.11 -0.61 8.50
C LYS A 56 -26.33 -1.04 7.68
N ASP A 57 -26.93 -0.13 6.95
CA ASP A 57 -28.14 -0.40 6.17
C ASP A 57 -27.82 -1.20 4.89
N GLU A 58 -26.67 -0.97 4.23
CA GLU A 58 -26.23 -1.83 3.13
C GLU A 58 -25.87 -3.25 3.61
N ASN A 59 -25.21 -3.39 4.76
CA ASN A 59 -24.83 -4.69 5.30
C ASN A 59 -26.04 -5.55 5.71
N THR A 60 -27.10 -4.93 6.24
CA THR A 60 -28.29 -5.67 6.69
C THR A 60 -29.17 -6.18 5.54
N LEU A 61 -29.24 -5.44 4.42
CA LEU A 61 -29.95 -5.90 3.21
C LEU A 61 -29.20 -7.02 2.47
N ILE A 62 -27.86 -7.00 2.48
CA ILE A 62 -27.02 -8.06 1.88
C ILE A 62 -27.09 -9.36 2.69
N ASP A 63 -27.15 -9.28 4.02
CA ASP A 63 -27.18 -10.48 4.88
C ASP A 63 -28.52 -11.25 4.82
N GLN A 64 -29.62 -10.60 4.43
CA GLN A 64 -30.91 -11.28 4.25
C GLN A 64 -31.01 -12.01 2.90
N GLN A 65 -30.34 -11.52 1.84
CA GLN A 65 -30.26 -12.24 0.56
C GLN A 65 -29.21 -13.37 0.58
N ALA A 66 -28.11 -13.22 1.33
CA ALA A 66 -27.03 -14.22 1.38
C ALA A 66 -27.41 -15.54 2.09
N LYS A 67 -28.43 -15.54 2.96
CA LYS A 67 -28.88 -16.76 3.65
C LYS A 67 -29.76 -17.68 2.80
N ALA A 68 -30.24 -17.23 1.64
CA ALA A 68 -31.11 -18.02 0.77
C ALA A 68 -30.35 -18.92 -0.23
N ASP A 69 -29.05 -18.71 -0.45
CA ASP A 69 -28.31 -19.30 -1.58
C ASP A 69 -27.24 -20.35 -1.20
N LEU A 70 -27.26 -20.86 0.04
CA LEU A 70 -26.28 -21.80 0.62
C LEU A 70 -26.27 -23.22 0.01
N THR A 71 -26.83 -23.43 -1.18
CA THR A 71 -26.85 -24.75 -1.85
C THR A 71 -26.27 -24.75 -3.27
N ALA A 72 -25.78 -23.62 -3.78
CA ALA A 72 -25.02 -23.58 -5.02
C ALA A 72 -23.51 -23.65 -4.71
N ASN A 73 -22.76 -24.47 -5.44
CA ASN A 73 -21.29 -24.46 -5.42
C ASN A 73 -20.78 -23.02 -5.64
N THR A 74 -20.47 -22.30 -4.58
CA THR A 74 -19.98 -20.92 -4.63
C THR A 74 -18.57 -20.95 -5.17
N SER A 75 -18.42 -20.62 -6.46
CA SER A 75 -17.10 -20.41 -7.06
C SER A 75 -16.48 -19.15 -6.46
N MET A 76 -15.26 -19.27 -5.93
CA MET A 76 -14.49 -18.17 -5.36
C MET A 76 -13.31 -17.84 -6.28
N VAL A 77 -12.92 -16.58 -6.32
CA VAL A 77 -11.74 -16.12 -7.06
C VAL A 77 -10.82 -15.34 -6.12
N PRO A 78 -9.51 -15.63 -6.08
CA PRO A 78 -8.55 -14.76 -5.42
C PRO A 78 -8.55 -13.38 -6.05
N PHE A 79 -8.39 -12.35 -5.24
CA PHE A 79 -8.30 -10.98 -5.70
C PHE A 79 -7.39 -10.19 -4.76
N LEU A 80 -6.58 -9.29 -5.33
CA LEU A 80 -5.70 -8.42 -4.56
C LEU A 80 -6.45 -7.13 -4.22
N ILE A 81 -6.85 -6.99 -2.96
CA ILE A 81 -7.46 -5.78 -2.42
C ILE A 81 -6.34 -4.83 -2.00
N ILE A 82 -6.30 -3.63 -2.60
CA ILE A 82 -5.32 -2.59 -2.28
C ILE A 82 -5.87 -1.70 -1.16
N ASN A 83 -5.05 -1.47 -0.13
CA ASN A 83 -5.34 -0.50 0.92
C ASN A 83 -4.81 0.87 0.45
N ASN A 84 -5.70 1.82 0.21
CA ASN A 84 -5.37 3.17 -0.27
C ASN A 84 -5.06 4.18 0.87
N ASN A 85 -4.93 3.70 2.11
CA ASN A 85 -4.77 4.56 3.27
C ASN A 85 -3.34 5.11 3.43
N ASN A 86 -2.34 4.55 2.73
CA ASN A 86 -0.94 4.94 2.83
C ASN A 86 -0.32 5.13 1.42
N SER A 87 0.77 5.90 1.35
CA SER A 87 1.54 6.14 0.11
C SER A 87 2.11 4.88 -0.56
N ASP A 88 2.22 3.80 0.20
CA ASP A 88 2.98 2.59 -0.15
C ASP A 88 2.17 1.48 -0.83
N TYR A 89 0.91 1.77 -1.23
CA TYR A 89 -0.04 0.89 -1.95
C TYR A 89 0.13 -0.60 -1.63
N MET A 90 0.00 -0.96 -0.35
CA MET A 90 0.03 -2.36 0.09
C MET A 90 -1.37 -2.96 0.01
N GLY A 91 -1.44 -4.27 -0.20
CA GLY A 91 -2.69 -5.00 -0.30
C GLY A 91 -2.75 -6.28 0.52
N ARG A 92 -3.86 -7.00 0.34
CA ARG A 92 -4.09 -8.34 0.86
C ARG A 92 -4.79 -9.19 -0.20
N ILE A 93 -4.57 -10.49 -0.17
CA ILE A 93 -5.35 -11.40 -1.00
C ILE A 93 -6.67 -11.69 -0.29
N ALA A 94 -7.77 -11.64 -1.04
CA ALA A 94 -9.10 -12.01 -0.59
C ALA A 94 -9.70 -13.05 -1.54
N LEU A 95 -10.54 -13.94 -1.02
CA LEU A 95 -11.41 -14.77 -1.84
C LEU A 95 -12.74 -14.05 -2.00
N ILE A 96 -13.08 -13.75 -3.26
CA ILE A 96 -14.30 -13.07 -3.64
C ILE A 96 -15.28 -14.09 -4.20
N ASN A 97 -16.52 -14.01 -3.74
CA ASN A 97 -17.63 -14.73 -4.33
C ASN A 97 -17.86 -14.22 -5.76
N THR A 98 -17.71 -15.10 -6.74
CA THR A 98 -17.78 -14.72 -8.17
C THR A 98 -19.15 -14.23 -8.63
N LYS A 99 -20.22 -14.53 -7.88
CA LYS A 99 -21.58 -14.07 -8.21
C LYS A 99 -21.91 -12.72 -7.57
N THR A 100 -21.52 -12.53 -6.31
CA THR A 100 -21.95 -11.37 -5.51
C THR A 100 -20.88 -10.29 -5.40
N GLY A 101 -19.60 -10.61 -5.65
CA GLY A 101 -18.49 -9.71 -5.38
C GLY A 101 -18.15 -9.57 -3.89
N LYS A 102 -18.85 -10.29 -2.99
CA LYS A 102 -18.59 -10.25 -1.55
C LYS A 102 -17.25 -10.92 -1.22
N ILE A 103 -16.50 -10.32 -0.30
CA ILE A 103 -15.31 -10.95 0.29
C ILE A 103 -15.77 -12.03 1.25
N GLU A 104 -15.43 -13.28 0.97
CA GLU A 104 -15.75 -14.44 1.81
C GLU A 104 -14.59 -14.76 2.78
N LYS A 105 -13.35 -14.50 2.35
CA LYS A 105 -12.14 -14.73 3.14
C LYS A 105 -11.05 -13.72 2.79
N SER A 106 -10.16 -13.42 3.73
CA SER A 106 -8.98 -12.58 3.50
C SER A 106 -7.73 -13.21 4.12
N SER A 107 -6.57 -13.02 3.49
CA SER A 107 -5.28 -13.38 4.06
C SER A 107 -5.00 -12.52 5.30
N SER A 108 -4.32 -13.10 6.30
CA SER A 108 -3.80 -12.35 7.45
C SER A 108 -2.73 -11.33 7.04
N ILE A 109 -2.09 -11.55 5.89
CA ILE A 109 -1.10 -10.64 5.31
C ILE A 109 -1.77 -9.46 4.65
N ASN A 110 -1.34 -8.26 5.06
CA ASN A 110 -1.81 -6.97 4.57
C ASN A 110 -0.67 -6.11 3.96
N THR A 111 0.48 -6.73 3.69
CA THR A 111 1.69 -6.11 3.14
C THR A 111 2.03 -6.63 1.74
N VAL A 112 1.04 -7.16 1.01
CA VAL A 112 1.24 -7.61 -0.38
C VAL A 112 1.58 -6.40 -1.24
N ARG A 113 2.64 -6.49 -2.04
CA ARG A 113 3.14 -5.42 -2.90
C ARG A 113 2.68 -5.61 -4.34
N GLY A 114 2.77 -4.55 -5.12
CA GLY A 114 2.39 -4.53 -6.53
C GLY A 114 0.89 -4.71 -6.77
N ARG A 115 0.54 -5.18 -7.96
CA ARG A 115 -0.85 -5.34 -8.42
C ARG A 115 -1.17 -6.74 -8.96
N ARG A 116 -0.23 -7.67 -8.82
CA ARG A 116 -0.32 -9.02 -9.41
C ARG A 116 0.12 -10.05 -8.39
N TYR A 117 -0.56 -11.19 -8.43
CA TYR A 117 -0.11 -12.45 -7.87
C TYR A 117 -0.09 -13.47 -9.02
N TYR A 118 0.61 -14.58 -8.82
CA TYR A 118 0.76 -15.60 -9.86
C TYR A 118 0.31 -16.96 -9.33
N PHE A 119 -0.49 -17.67 -10.11
CA PHE A 119 -0.83 -19.06 -9.79
C PHE A 119 0.35 -19.96 -10.15
N LEU A 120 0.78 -20.77 -9.18
CA LEU A 120 1.63 -21.93 -9.40
C LEU A 120 0.98 -23.12 -8.70
N ASP A 121 0.48 -24.08 -9.48
CA ASP A 121 -0.33 -25.21 -9.01
C ASP A 121 -1.51 -24.75 -8.14
N ARG A 122 -1.50 -25.06 -6.84
CA ARG A 122 -2.53 -24.70 -5.85
C ARG A 122 -2.13 -23.52 -4.96
N ASN A 123 -1.11 -22.78 -5.37
CA ASN A 123 -0.51 -21.72 -4.57
C ASN A 123 -0.52 -20.40 -5.32
N LEU A 124 -0.58 -19.31 -4.56
CA LEU A 124 -0.43 -17.95 -5.04
C LEU A 124 0.96 -17.45 -4.67
N LEU A 125 1.79 -17.18 -5.67
CA LEU A 125 3.04 -16.45 -5.50
C LEU A 125 2.74 -14.95 -5.39
N ILE A 126 3.26 -14.33 -4.33
CA ILE A 126 3.14 -12.90 -4.08
C ILE A 126 4.51 -12.31 -3.69
N VAL A 127 4.66 -11.00 -3.91
CA VAL A 127 5.69 -10.18 -3.28
C VAL A 127 5.05 -9.52 -2.06
N SER A 128 5.66 -9.66 -0.88
CA SER A 128 5.08 -9.14 0.36
C SER A 128 6.15 -8.64 1.33
N GLY A 129 5.84 -7.59 2.08
CA GLY A 129 6.69 -7.06 3.15
C GLY A 129 6.78 -5.55 3.14
N ILE A 130 7.57 -5.01 4.07
CA ILE A 130 7.80 -3.58 4.23
C ILE A 130 9.25 -3.30 3.87
N ASP A 131 9.48 -2.32 2.99
CA ASP A 131 10.82 -1.96 2.52
C ASP A 131 11.47 -0.95 3.50
N LYS A 132 11.68 -1.42 4.74
CA LYS A 132 12.25 -0.61 5.82
C LYS A 132 12.87 -1.51 6.87
N ALA A 133 14.17 -1.37 7.12
CA ALA A 133 14.85 -2.12 8.19
C ALA A 133 14.12 -1.97 9.55
N PRO A 134 13.93 -3.05 10.31
CA PRO A 134 14.45 -4.41 10.09
C PRO A 134 13.54 -5.30 9.20
N GLN A 135 12.47 -4.76 8.64
CA GLN A 135 11.57 -5.48 7.74
C GLN A 135 12.18 -5.60 6.34
N SER A 136 11.75 -6.64 5.64
CA SER A 136 12.20 -6.97 4.29
C SER A 136 11.00 -7.25 3.39
N VAL A 137 11.16 -7.02 2.10
CA VAL A 137 10.22 -7.46 1.06
C VAL A 137 10.69 -8.79 0.47
N ARG A 138 9.82 -9.79 0.39
CA ARG A 138 10.19 -11.16 0.02
C ARG A 138 9.12 -11.82 -0.85
N LEU A 139 9.52 -12.87 -1.57
CA LEU A 139 8.57 -13.80 -2.19
C LEU A 139 7.89 -14.66 -1.13
N MET A 140 6.61 -14.96 -1.35
CA MET A 140 5.83 -15.83 -0.48
C MET A 140 4.80 -16.62 -1.28
N PHE A 141 4.54 -17.86 -0.84
CA PHE A 141 3.43 -18.66 -1.32
C PHE A 141 2.30 -18.67 -0.31
N LEU A 142 1.08 -18.37 -0.79
CA LEU A 142 -0.16 -18.63 -0.07
C LEU A 142 -0.87 -19.83 -0.68
N ASN A 143 -1.60 -20.59 0.12
CA ASN A 143 -2.56 -21.55 -0.40
C ASN A 143 -3.70 -20.81 -1.12
N SER A 144 -4.06 -21.22 -2.34
CA SER A 144 -5.07 -20.48 -3.13
C SER A 144 -6.50 -20.59 -2.60
N GLU A 145 -6.79 -21.58 -1.75
CA GLU A 145 -8.12 -21.82 -1.16
C GLU A 145 -8.17 -21.35 0.30
N THR A 146 -7.12 -21.58 1.08
CA THR A 146 -7.11 -21.19 2.50
C THR A 146 -6.51 -19.80 2.73
N LEU A 147 -5.75 -19.25 1.78
CA LEU A 147 -4.97 -18.03 1.90
C LEU A 147 -3.92 -18.05 3.04
N GLU A 148 -3.59 -19.23 3.57
CA GLU A 148 -2.56 -19.41 4.59
C GLU A 148 -1.17 -19.41 3.96
N VAL A 149 -0.18 -18.91 4.72
CA VAL A 149 1.22 -18.92 4.30
C VAL A 149 1.74 -20.34 4.25
N ILE A 150 2.19 -20.76 3.08
CA ILE A 150 2.82 -22.06 2.87
C ILE A 150 4.33 -21.95 3.09
N SER A 151 4.94 -20.92 2.50
CA SER A 151 6.38 -20.71 2.59
C SER A 151 6.74 -19.27 2.25
N GLN A 152 7.86 -18.82 2.79
CA GLN A 152 8.44 -17.50 2.53
C GLN A 152 9.90 -17.67 2.10
N GLY A 153 10.34 -16.89 1.12
CA GLY A 153 11.74 -16.79 0.76
C GLY A 153 12.59 -16.13 1.86
N ASN A 154 13.90 -16.19 1.69
CA ASN A 154 14.87 -15.57 2.60
C ASN A 154 15.65 -14.42 1.97
N TYR A 155 15.41 -14.14 0.69
CA TYR A 155 16.08 -13.08 -0.05
C TYR A 155 15.16 -11.89 -0.19
N ASP A 156 15.75 -10.71 -0.04
CA ASP A 156 15.07 -9.45 -0.20
C ASP A 156 14.86 -9.19 -1.70
N VAL A 157 13.65 -8.80 -2.07
CA VAL A 157 13.18 -8.61 -3.44
C VAL A 157 12.66 -7.19 -3.57
N PHE A 158 12.85 -6.59 -4.73
CA PHE A 158 12.33 -5.27 -5.00
C PHE A 158 10.79 -5.25 -4.92
N SER A 159 10.21 -4.24 -4.26
CA SER A 159 8.76 -4.18 -3.98
C SER A 159 7.89 -4.28 -5.22
N ASP A 160 8.34 -3.66 -6.30
CA ASP A 160 7.66 -3.65 -7.59
C ASP A 160 8.41 -4.46 -8.64
N SER A 161 9.15 -5.48 -8.19
CA SER A 161 9.85 -6.40 -9.08
C SER A 161 8.87 -6.97 -10.11
N ASP A 162 9.28 -6.94 -11.38
CA ASP A 162 8.65 -7.80 -12.36
C ASP A 162 8.89 -9.26 -11.97
N ILE A 163 7.88 -10.10 -12.19
CA ILE A 163 7.94 -11.53 -11.85
C ILE A 163 7.69 -12.30 -13.13
N LEU A 164 8.69 -13.07 -13.53
CA LEU A 164 8.62 -13.95 -14.68
C LEU A 164 8.65 -15.40 -14.19
N ILE A 165 7.74 -16.23 -14.70
CA ILE A 165 7.69 -17.66 -14.38
C ILE A 165 7.91 -18.45 -15.65
N ASN A 166 8.84 -19.40 -15.62
CA ASN A 166 9.12 -20.33 -16.70
C ASN A 166 9.19 -21.76 -16.16
N GLY A 167 8.11 -22.52 -16.31
CA GLY A 167 8.02 -23.85 -15.71
C GLY A 167 8.12 -23.79 -14.18
N LYS A 168 9.22 -24.32 -13.62
CA LYS A 168 9.49 -24.35 -12.17
C LYS A 168 10.39 -23.21 -11.69
N ASP A 169 10.85 -22.38 -12.61
CA ASP A 169 11.73 -21.26 -12.32
C ASP A 169 10.94 -19.97 -12.17
N ILE A 170 11.27 -19.23 -11.12
CA ILE A 170 10.69 -17.94 -10.78
C ILE A 170 11.82 -16.92 -10.81
N TYR A 171 11.66 -15.86 -11.59
CA TYR A 171 12.63 -14.79 -11.69
C TYR A 171 12.08 -13.52 -11.05
N ALA A 172 12.93 -12.85 -10.27
CA ALA A 172 12.62 -11.59 -9.61
C ALA A 172 13.91 -10.77 -9.43
N VAL A 173 13.79 -9.48 -9.17
CA VAL A 173 14.90 -8.59 -8.86
C VAL A 173 15.18 -8.65 -7.35
N VAL A 174 16.37 -9.10 -6.99
CA VAL A 174 16.82 -9.35 -5.61
C VAL A 174 17.83 -8.31 -5.16
N ARG A 175 17.86 -8.06 -3.85
CA ARG A 175 18.83 -7.16 -3.22
C ARG A 175 19.99 -7.93 -2.63
N GLU A 176 21.21 -7.49 -2.91
CA GLU A 176 22.43 -7.97 -2.28
C GLU A 176 23.38 -6.79 -2.07
N ASN A 177 23.80 -6.54 -0.83
CA ASN A 177 24.68 -5.41 -0.46
C ASN A 177 24.22 -4.06 -1.02
N ASP A 178 22.93 -3.75 -0.84
CA ASP A 178 22.26 -2.54 -1.36
C ASP A 178 22.17 -2.41 -2.89
N THR A 179 22.63 -3.40 -3.65
CA THR A 179 22.56 -3.45 -5.12
C THR A 179 21.51 -4.43 -5.61
N TRP A 180 20.97 -4.20 -6.82
CA TRP A 180 19.94 -5.02 -7.44
C TRP A 180 20.49 -5.96 -8.50
N TYR A 181 20.02 -7.21 -8.47
CA TYR A 181 20.39 -8.26 -9.40
C TYR A 181 19.15 -9.04 -9.84
N VAL A 182 19.21 -9.75 -10.96
CA VAL A 182 18.20 -10.76 -11.27
C VAL A 182 18.51 -12.00 -10.44
N GLY A 183 17.52 -12.52 -9.74
CA GLY A 183 17.57 -13.81 -9.04
C GLY A 183 16.66 -14.83 -9.68
N ARG A 184 17.11 -16.08 -9.78
CA ARG A 184 16.31 -17.25 -10.16
C ARG A 184 16.01 -18.06 -8.91
N PHE A 185 14.76 -18.40 -8.69
CA PHE A 185 14.27 -19.19 -7.58
C PHE A 185 13.60 -20.46 -8.09
N ASN A 186 13.64 -21.51 -7.28
CA ASN A 186 12.81 -22.70 -7.49
C ASN A 186 11.44 -22.55 -6.80
N THR A 187 10.57 -23.54 -6.97
CA THR A 187 9.23 -23.59 -6.33
C THR A 187 9.25 -23.70 -4.79
N ASN A 188 10.42 -23.81 -4.16
CA ASN A 188 10.58 -23.72 -2.70
C ASN A 188 11.08 -22.32 -2.26
N LEU A 189 11.04 -21.33 -3.16
CA LEU A 189 11.53 -19.96 -2.94
C LEU A 189 13.00 -19.88 -2.52
N LYS A 190 13.81 -20.88 -2.94
CA LYS A 190 15.26 -20.87 -2.73
C LYS A 190 15.95 -20.30 -3.95
N LEU A 191 16.82 -19.30 -3.75
CA LEU A 191 17.67 -18.75 -4.80
C LEU A 191 18.57 -19.86 -5.37
N GLN A 192 18.57 -20.03 -6.68
CA GLN A 192 19.35 -21.02 -7.43
C GLN A 192 20.52 -20.37 -8.14
N SER A 193 20.32 -19.17 -8.68
CA SER A 193 21.35 -18.38 -9.34
C SER A 193 20.99 -16.89 -9.28
N ARG A 194 21.99 -16.05 -9.51
CA ARG A 194 21.90 -14.59 -9.49
C ARG A 194 22.72 -14.05 -10.67
N SER A 195 22.27 -12.97 -11.31
CA SER A 195 23.04 -12.33 -12.39
C SER A 195 24.39 -11.82 -11.90
N ASP A 196 25.40 -11.87 -12.76
CA ASP A 196 26.72 -11.31 -12.44
C ASP A 196 26.74 -9.78 -12.51
N ASN A 197 25.91 -9.21 -13.38
CA ASN A 197 25.79 -7.77 -13.58
C ASN A 197 24.63 -7.19 -12.77
N GLU A 198 24.83 -5.98 -12.28
CA GLU A 198 23.80 -5.18 -11.61
C GLU A 198 22.72 -4.76 -12.61
N VAL A 199 21.47 -4.80 -12.17
CA VAL A 199 20.31 -4.39 -12.97
C VAL A 199 19.59 -3.21 -12.33
N LEU A 200 18.76 -2.53 -13.12
CA LEU A 200 17.81 -1.58 -12.55
C LEU A 200 16.77 -2.33 -11.71
N SER A 201 16.36 -1.76 -10.57
CA SER A 201 15.33 -2.36 -9.71
C SER A 201 14.01 -2.61 -10.47
N TYR A 202 13.63 -1.66 -11.32
CA TYR A 202 12.45 -1.70 -12.18
C TYR A 202 12.67 -2.39 -13.53
N THR A 203 13.77 -3.14 -13.72
CA THR A 203 13.99 -3.82 -15.00
C THR A 203 12.82 -4.75 -15.31
N PRO A 204 12.26 -4.72 -16.53
CA PRO A 204 11.38 -5.78 -16.99
C PRO A 204 12.18 -7.08 -17.16
N LEU A 205 11.51 -8.21 -17.03
CA LEU A 205 12.08 -9.53 -17.26
C LEU A 205 11.38 -10.19 -18.44
N GLN A 206 12.13 -10.42 -19.53
CA GLN A 206 11.57 -11.03 -20.74
C GLN A 206 12.33 -12.31 -21.07
N LEU A 207 11.62 -13.41 -21.27
CA LEU A 207 12.17 -14.64 -21.83
C LEU A 207 11.73 -14.79 -23.28
N ASN A 208 12.69 -15.00 -24.18
CA ASN A 208 12.42 -15.29 -25.58
C ASN A 208 13.42 -16.32 -26.12
N ASN A 209 12.92 -17.38 -26.75
CA ASN A 209 13.75 -18.45 -27.34
C ASN A 209 14.86 -18.97 -26.39
N GLY A 210 14.55 -19.15 -25.11
CA GLY A 210 15.49 -19.64 -24.11
C GLY A 210 16.56 -18.63 -23.67
N ILE A 211 16.39 -17.35 -23.98
CA ILE A 211 17.28 -16.26 -23.54
C ILE A 211 16.49 -15.29 -22.65
N LEU A 212 17.03 -15.00 -21.48
CA LEU A 212 16.47 -14.02 -20.54
C LEU A 212 17.08 -12.64 -20.80
N TYR A 213 16.25 -11.61 -20.79
CA TYR A 213 16.67 -10.22 -20.98
C TYR A 213 16.32 -9.38 -19.77
N ALA A 214 17.27 -8.54 -19.35
CA ALA A 214 17.08 -7.52 -18.33
C ALA A 214 17.92 -6.28 -18.67
N GLN A 215 17.57 -5.15 -18.07
CA GLN A 215 18.24 -3.86 -18.22
C GLN A 215 19.25 -3.65 -17.09
N LEU A 216 20.51 -3.44 -17.48
CA LEU A 216 21.59 -3.08 -16.57
C LEU A 216 21.41 -1.65 -16.04
N THR A 217 22.10 -1.31 -14.95
CA THR A 217 22.14 0.07 -14.40
C THR A 217 22.68 1.10 -15.40
N SER A 218 23.48 0.67 -16.39
CA SER A 218 23.95 1.50 -17.51
C SER A 218 22.87 1.83 -18.55
N GLY A 219 21.68 1.23 -18.43
CA GLY A 219 20.59 1.36 -19.40
C GLY A 219 20.64 0.34 -20.55
N LYS A 220 21.74 -0.39 -20.73
CA LYS A 220 21.89 -1.45 -21.74
C LYS A 220 21.02 -2.66 -21.38
N VAL A 221 20.33 -3.24 -22.37
CA VAL A 221 19.67 -4.55 -22.22
C VAL A 221 20.67 -5.68 -22.48
N VAL A 222 20.77 -6.63 -21.55
CA VAL A 222 21.70 -7.76 -21.63
C VAL A 222 20.96 -9.08 -21.88
N PRO A 223 21.40 -9.91 -22.84
CA PRO A 223 20.96 -11.30 -22.97
C PRO A 223 21.69 -12.18 -21.95
N MET A 224 20.97 -13.05 -21.27
CA MET A 224 21.49 -13.95 -20.25
C MET A 224 20.98 -15.38 -20.46
N ASN A 225 21.81 -16.35 -20.10
CA ASN A 225 21.37 -17.73 -19.97
C ASN A 225 20.39 -17.83 -18.77
N PRO A 226 19.17 -18.36 -18.96
CA PRO A 226 18.13 -18.34 -17.93
C PRO A 226 18.41 -19.26 -16.74
N ASP A 227 19.31 -20.23 -16.87
CA ASP A 227 19.67 -21.12 -15.77
C ASP A 227 20.73 -20.52 -14.86
N THR A 228 21.77 -19.97 -15.47
CA THR A 228 22.98 -19.49 -14.78
C THR A 228 22.94 -17.98 -14.50
N LEU A 229 22.07 -17.24 -15.20
CA LEU A 229 21.97 -15.78 -15.20
C LEU A 229 23.26 -15.06 -15.63
N LYS A 230 24.15 -15.76 -16.32
CA LYS A 230 25.36 -15.19 -16.92
C LYS A 230 25.05 -14.59 -18.29
N GLY A 231 25.74 -13.50 -18.62
CA GLY A 231 25.64 -12.84 -19.92
C GLY A 231 26.04 -13.78 -21.06
N ILE A 232 25.29 -13.75 -22.15
CA ILE A 232 25.62 -14.49 -23.38
C ILE A 232 26.50 -13.60 -24.25
N GLY A 233 27.68 -14.10 -24.63
CA GLY A 233 28.61 -13.39 -25.52
C GLY A 233 29.56 -12.40 -24.83
N ASN A 234 29.81 -12.59 -23.53
CA ASN A 234 30.95 -12.00 -22.84
C ASN A 234 32.16 -12.93 -22.89
#